data_AF-A0A0F9H7V8-F1
#
_entry.id   AF-A0A0F9H7V8-F1
#
_cell.length_a   1.000
_cell.length_b   1.000
_cell.length_c   1.000
_cell.angle_alpha   90.00
_cell.angle_beta   90.00
_cell.angle_gamma   90.00
#
_symmetry.space_group_name_H-M   'P 1'
#
loop_
_entity.id
_entity.type
_entity.pdbx_description
1 polymer ?
#
loop_
_entity_poly.entity_id
_entity_poly.type
_entity_poly.pdbx_seq_one_letter_code
_entity_poly.pdbx_strand_id
1 'polypeptide(L)' 'MKIFICSRLRGDIENNIKRAKQFSREVMLQGHFPLTPHIYFTLFLDELKDEKRN' A
#
# COMPACT_ATOMS: atom_id res chain seq x y z
N MET A 1 -13.23 -12.60 -4.20
CA MET A 1 -12.73 -12.62 -2.80
C MET A 1 -12.05 -11.28 -2.50
N LYS A 2 -12.13 -10.79 -1.26
CA LYS A 2 -11.40 -9.57 -0.85
C LYS A 2 -10.02 -10.01 -0.34
N ILE A 3 -8.94 -9.44 -0.90
CA ILE A 3 -7.57 -9.79 -0.55
C ILE A 3 -6.89 -8.58 0.06
N PHE A 4 -6.38 -8.73 1.28
CA PHE A 4 -5.69 -7.67 1.98
C PHE A 4 -4.19 -7.72 1.67
N ILE A 5 -3.62 -6.59 1.26
CA ILE A 5 -2.22 -6.49 0.86
C ILE A 5 -1.46 -5.61 1.86
N CYS A 6 -0.62 -6.26 2.67
CA CYS A 6 0.24 -5.65 3.69
C CYS A 6 1.69 -5.49 3.20
N SER A 7 1.93 -4.66 2.20
CA SER A 7 3.30 -4.24 1.85
C SER A 7 3.82 -3.15 2.77
N ARG A 8 5.13 -3.15 3.00
CA ARG A 8 5.82 -2.12 3.80
C ARG A 8 5.77 -0.78 3.04
N LEU A 9 5.40 0.31 3.70
CA LEU A 9 5.46 1.67 3.12
C LEU A 9 6.82 2.35 3.40
N ARG A 10 7.29 2.31 4.66
CA ARG A 10 8.49 3.01 5.14
C ARG A 10 9.80 2.56 4.48
N GLY A 11 10.79 3.45 4.51
CA GLY A 11 12.09 3.27 3.88
C GLY A 11 12.07 3.85 2.48
N ASP A 12 12.21 2.99 1.46
CA ASP A 12 12.10 3.37 0.06
C ASP A 12 10.62 3.50 -0.37
N ILE A 13 9.98 4.59 0.08
CA ILE A 13 8.54 4.83 -0.07
C ILE A 13 8.10 4.72 -1.53
N GLU A 14 8.86 5.29 -2.46
CA GLU A 14 8.50 5.31 -3.87
C GLU A 14 8.49 3.90 -4.49
N ASN A 15 9.56 3.12 -4.28
CA ASN A 15 9.59 1.74 -4.77
C ASN A 15 8.59 0.84 -4.05
N ASN A 16 8.35 1.08 -2.77
CA ASN A 16 7.37 0.34 -1.99
C ASN A 16 5.95 0.57 -2.51
N ILE A 17 5.57 1.82 -2.80
CA ILE A 17 4.29 2.16 -3.44
C ILE A 17 4.18 1.50 -4.80
N LYS A 18 5.25 1.52 -5.61
CA LYS A 18 5.27 0.88 -6.93
C LYS A 18 5.02 -0.62 -6.83
N ARG A 19 5.69 -1.32 -5.90
CA ARG A 19 5.47 -2.75 -5.63
C ARG A 19 4.05 -3.03 -5.12
N ALA A 20 3.55 -2.23 -4.19
CA ALA A 20 2.21 -2.36 -3.65
C ALA A 20 1.12 -2.24 -4.74
N LYS A 21 1.30 -1.29 -5.68
CA LYS A 21 0.43 -1.14 -6.87
C LYS A 21 0.51 -2.35 -7.79
N GLN A 22 1.71 -2.91 -7.99
CA GLN A 22 1.90 -4.10 -8.80
C GLN A 22 1.16 -5.32 -8.22
N PHE A 23 1.31 -5.59 -6.92
CA PHE A 23 0.56 -6.68 -6.26
C PHE A 23 -0.95 -6.47 -6.33
N SER A 24 -1.41 -5.23 -6.16
CA SER A 24 -2.83 -4.89 -6.28
C SER A 24 -3.35 -5.20 -7.69
N ARG A 25 -2.57 -4.87 -8.73
CA ARG A 25 -2.89 -5.18 -10.13
C ARG A 25 -2.95 -6.68 -10.38
N GLU A 26 -2.00 -7.45 -9.86
CA GLU A 26 -1.96 -8.91 -10.01
C GLU A 26 -3.21 -9.57 -9.39
N VAL A 27 -3.60 -9.13 -8.20
CA VAL A 27 -4.83 -9.59 -7.52
C VAL A 27 -6.09 -9.23 -8.32
N MET A 28 -6.15 -8.01 -8.90
CA MET A 28 -7.27 -7.64 -9.78
C MET A 28 -7.34 -8.54 -11.02
N LEU A 29 -6.20 -8.83 -11.66
CA LEU A 29 -6.14 -9.69 -12.84
C LEU A 29 -6.59 -11.14 -12.54
N GLN A 30 -6.48 -11.59 -11.29
CA GLN A 30 -7.01 -12.87 -10.82
C GLN A 30 -8.51 -12.83 -10.47
N GLY A 31 -9.21 -11.71 -10.69
CA GLY A 31 -10.64 -11.58 -10.38
C GLY A 31 -10.93 -11.35 -8.89
N HIS A 32 -9.98 -10.80 -8.15
CA HIS A 32 -10.14 -10.47 -6.73
C HIS A 32 -10.10 -8.97 -6.49
N PHE A 33 -10.66 -8.53 -5.37
CA PHE A 33 -10.63 -7.12 -4.98
C PHE A 33 -9.46 -6.89 -4.00
N PRO A 34 -8.40 -6.16 -4.41
CA PRO A 34 -7.29 -5.84 -3.53
C PRO A 34 -7.68 -4.70 -2.59
N LEU A 35 -7.39 -4.89 -1.30
CA LEU A 35 -7.45 -3.84 -0.30
C LEU A 35 -6.02 -3.59 0.20
N THR A 36 -5.43 -2.48 -0.25
CA THR A 36 -4.07 -2.05 0.07
C THR A 36 -4.13 -0.71 0.81
N PRO A 37 -4.33 -0.72 2.15
CA PRO A 37 -4.72 0.47 2.92
C PRO A 37 -3.82 1.67 2.71
N HIS A 38 -2.49 1.48 2.76
CA HIS A 38 -1.51 2.55 2.65
C HIS A 38 -1.40 3.12 1.22
N ILE A 39 -2.04 2.54 0.19
CA ILE A 39 -2.19 3.22 -1.11
C ILE A 39 -3.36 4.20 -1.07
N TYR A 40 -4.45 3.85 -0.39
CA TYR A 40 -5.67 4.67 -0.33
C TYR A 40 -5.58 5.73 0.78
N PHE A 41 -4.97 5.36 1.90
CA PHE A 41 -4.98 6.15 3.11
C PHE A 41 -3.85 7.16 3.17
N THR A 42 -2.73 6.93 2.47
CA THR A 42 -1.68 7.96 2.32
C THR A 42 -2.16 9.23 1.62
N LEU A 43 -3.33 9.18 0.96
CA LEU A 43 -3.99 10.37 0.38
C LEU A 43 -4.53 11.35 1.45
N PHE A 44 -4.74 10.90 2.69
CA PHE A 44 -5.28 11.73 3.78
C PHE A 44 -4.64 11.51 5.16
N LEU A 45 -3.96 10.38 5.37
CA LEU A 45 -3.10 10.12 6.51
C LEU A 45 -1.68 10.49 6.10
N ASP A 46 -1.12 11.48 6.77
CA ASP A 46 0.21 12.03 6.56
C ASP A 46 1.29 11.05 7.08
N GLU A 47 1.27 9.79 6.63
CA GLU A 47 2.24 8.75 7.02
C GLU A 47 3.67 9.04 6.52
N LEU A 48 3.82 10.10 5.71
CA LEU A 48 5.09 10.67 5.27
C LEU A 48 5.74 11.57 6.32
N LYS A 49 4.99 12.01 7.34
CA LYS A 49 5.60 12.58 8.53
C LYS A 49 6.31 11.46 9.25
N ASP A 50 7.63 11.50 9.15
CA ASP A 50 8.55 10.69 9.93
C ASP A 50 8.50 11.14 11.41
N GLU A 51 7.31 11.13 12.00
CA GLU A 51 7.16 11.26 13.43
C GLU A 51 7.66 9.96 14.03
N LYS A 52 8.93 10.02 14.44
CA LYS A 52 9.47 9.25 15.55
C LYS A 52 8.35 9.00 16.54
N ARG A 53 7.88 7.76 16.62
CA ARG A 53 7.15 7.29 17.79
C ARG A 53 8.16 7.34 18.93
N ASN A 54 8.06 8.39 19.75
CA ASN A 54 8.76 8.50 21.03
C ASN A 54 8.43 7.31 21.92
#